data_AF-A0A6L7X4P6-F1
#
_entry.id   AF-A0A6L7X4P6-F1
#
_cell.length_a   1.000
_cell.length_b   1.000
_cell.length_c   1.000
_cell.angle_alpha   90.00
_cell.angle_beta   90.00
_cell.angle_gamma   90.00
#
_symmetry.space_group_name_H-M   'P 1'
#
loop_
_entity.id
_entity.type
_entity.pdbx_description
1 polymer ?
#
loop_
_entity_poly.entity_id
_entity_poly.type
_entity_poly.pdbx_seq_one_letter_code
_entity_poly.pdbx_strand_id
1 'polypeptide(L)'
;MPDYENIIYEQDGPVVTITWNNPETLNAITPALEREFHDALDVANADPSARSIIFTGAGRAFSSGYNIAGSGIESEVGGPTQPVSEHLERWFRFSSRNPDMMMHLM
;
A
#
# COMPACT_ATOMS: atom_id res chain seq x y z
N MET A 1 15.52 6.94 9.27
CA MET A 1 14.34 6.33 8.63
C MET A 1 13.32 7.42 8.40
N PRO A 2 12.50 7.35 7.35
CA PRO A 2 11.33 8.20 7.22
C PRO A 2 10.40 7.99 8.40
N ASP A 3 9.79 9.07 8.91
CA ASP A 3 8.73 8.96 9.90
C ASP A 3 7.41 8.73 9.16
N TYR A 4 6.82 7.55 9.36
CA TYR A 4 5.56 7.14 8.77
C TYR A 4 4.39 7.41 9.72
N GLU A 5 3.24 7.77 9.15
CA GLU A 5 2.01 8.01 9.92
C GLU A 5 1.09 6.79 9.92
N ASN A 6 0.99 6.12 8.77
CA ASN A 6 0.03 5.04 8.50
C ASN A 6 0.66 3.64 8.56
N ILE A 7 1.97 3.55 8.71
CA ILE A 7 2.70 2.28 8.90
C ILE A 7 3.72 2.40 10.04
N ILE A 8 4.11 1.25 10.58
CA ILE A 8 5.24 1.10 11.49
C ILE A 8 6.30 0.27 10.76
N TYR A 9 7.55 0.76 10.75
CA TYR A 9 8.70 0.06 10.20
C TYR A 9 9.63 -0.35 11.34
N GLU A 10 9.90 -1.65 11.46
CA GLU A 10 10.85 -2.19 12.43
C GLU A 10 11.81 -3.17 11.75
N GLN A 11 13.07 -3.18 12.17
CA GLN A 11 14.06 -4.13 11.66
C GLN A 11 14.74 -4.84 12.84
N ASP A 12 14.64 -6.17 12.85
CA ASP A 12 15.34 -7.05 13.79
C ASP A 12 16.31 -7.94 13.01
N GLY A 13 17.58 -7.56 13.04
CA GLY A 13 18.63 -8.18 12.25
C GLY A 13 18.27 -8.20 10.76
N PRO A 14 18.18 -9.38 10.12
CA PRO A 14 17.89 -9.47 8.69
C PRO A 14 16.38 -9.43 8.34
N VAL A 15 15.49 -9.27 9.32
CA VAL A 15 14.04 -9.29 9.10
C VAL A 15 13.47 -7.89 9.31
N VAL A 16 12.81 -7.37 8.28
CA VAL A 16 12.03 -6.14 8.35
C VAL A 16 10.58 -6.50 8.61
N THR A 17 9.94 -5.85 9.56
CA THR A 17 8.49 -5.93 9.80
C THR A 17 7.84 -4.60 9.45
N ILE A 18 6.93 -4.63 8.47
CA ILE A 18 6.09 -3.49 8.12
C ILE A 18 4.67 -3.80 8.62
N THR A 19 4.18 -2.94 9.51
CA THR A 19 2.84 -3.07 10.09
C THR A 19 1.97 -1.91 9.63
N TRP A 20 0.87 -2.19 8.93
CA TRP A 20 -0.14 -1.15 8.66
C TRP A 20 -0.81 -0.72 9.97
N ASN A 21 -0.89 0.58 10.20
CA ASN A 21 -1.16 1.17 11.51
C ASN A 21 -2.39 2.09 11.49
N ASN A 22 -3.53 1.54 11.07
CA ASN A 22 -4.83 2.22 11.17
C ASN A 22 -5.90 1.23 11.69
N PRO A 23 -5.74 0.73 12.92
CA PRO A 23 -6.60 -0.33 13.45
C PRO A 23 -8.06 0.11 13.59
N GLU A 24 -8.36 1.40 13.75
CA GLU A 24 -9.73 1.90 13.83
C GLU A 24 -10.55 1.66 12.54
N THR A 25 -9.89 1.66 11.37
CA THR A 25 -10.51 1.34 10.08
C THR A 25 -10.24 -0.09 9.61
N LEU A 26 -9.66 -0.92 10.49
CA LEU A 26 -9.13 -2.24 10.14
C LEU A 26 -8.10 -2.15 9.01
N ASN A 27 -7.23 -1.15 9.08
CA ASN A 27 -6.16 -0.88 8.11
C ASN A 27 -6.69 -0.73 6.68
N ALA A 28 -7.70 0.13 6.49
CA ALA A 28 -8.24 0.43 5.17
C ALA A 28 -7.16 1.10 4.30
N ILE A 29 -7.00 0.64 3.06
CA ILE A 29 -5.95 1.13 2.16
C ILE A 29 -6.37 2.50 1.63
N THR A 30 -5.72 3.54 2.15
CA THR A 30 -5.81 4.91 1.66
C THR A 30 -4.63 5.22 0.72
N PRO A 31 -4.73 6.24 -0.13
CA PRO A 31 -3.58 6.67 -0.94
C PRO A 31 -2.35 7.06 -0.10
N ALA A 32 -2.54 7.53 1.14
CA ALA A 32 -1.43 7.85 2.03
C ALA A 32 -0.71 6.60 2.51
N LEU A 33 -1.48 5.62 3.00
CA LEU A 33 -0.95 4.31 3.41
C LEU A 33 -0.26 3.59 2.26
N GLU A 34 -0.86 3.59 1.06
CA GLU A 34 -0.26 2.96 -0.13
C GLU A 34 1.10 3.59 -0.49
N ARG A 35 1.21 4.93 -0.45
CA ARG A 35 2.48 5.64 -0.69
C ARG A 35 3.54 5.29 0.34
N GLU A 36 3.21 5.34 1.63
CA GLU A 36 4.15 5.00 2.70
C GLU A 36 4.59 3.54 2.63
N PHE A 37 3.66 2.64 2.26
CA PHE A 37 3.99 1.22 2.07
C PHE A 37 4.98 1.00 0.94
N HIS A 38 4.81 1.65 -0.22
CA HIS A 38 5.78 1.57 -1.31
C HIS A 38 7.14 2.12 -0.92
N ASP A 39 7.20 3.28 -0.26
CA ASP A 39 8.45 3.87 0.23
C ASP A 39 9.18 2.93 1.22
N ALA A 40 8.45 2.30 2.14
CA ALA A 40 9.01 1.33 3.07
C ALA A 40 9.61 0.10 2.38
N LEU A 41 8.97 -0.39 1.31
CA LEU A 41 9.52 -1.51 0.55
C LEU A 41 10.75 -1.11 -0.25
N ASP A 42 10.77 0.09 -0.84
CA ASP A 42 11.94 0.63 -1.53
C ASP A 42 13.13 0.79 -0.56
N VAL A 43 12.87 1.28 0.66
CA VAL A 43 13.86 1.36 1.75
C VAL A 43 14.41 -0.02 2.11
N ALA A 44 13.53 -1.02 2.29
CA ALA A 44 13.96 -2.38 2.61
C ALA A 44 14.75 -3.03 1.46
N ASN A 45 14.34 -2.82 0.22
CA ASN A 45 15.02 -3.35 -0.97
C ASN A 45 16.42 -2.73 -1.17
N ALA A 46 16.58 -1.45 -0.83
CA ALA A 46 17.88 -0.77 -0.89
C ALA A 46 18.85 -1.19 0.24
N ASP A 47 18.34 -1.81 1.31
CA ASP A 47 19.15 -2.27 2.44
C ASP A 47 19.68 -3.70 2.25
N PRO A 48 20.99 -3.91 1.99
CA PRO A 48 21.55 -5.25 1.79
C PRO A 48 21.51 -6.13 3.06
N SER A 49 21.26 -5.54 4.23
CA SER A 49 21.10 -6.29 5.48
C SER A 49 19.70 -6.87 5.64
N ALA A 50 18.69 -6.31 4.99
CA ALA A 50 17.35 -6.88 4.93
C ALA A 50 17.32 -8.10 4.00
N ARG A 51 16.78 -9.21 4.50
CA ARG A 51 16.74 -10.52 3.79
C ARG A 51 15.33 -11.10 3.71
N SER A 52 14.42 -10.60 4.53
CA SER A 52 13.02 -11.02 4.57
C SER A 52 12.16 -9.85 5.05
N ILE A 53 10.93 -9.78 4.54
CA ILE A 53 9.93 -8.81 4.96
C ILE A 53 8.73 -9.57 5.52
N ILE A 54 8.34 -9.23 6.74
CA ILE A 54 7.03 -9.57 7.31
C ILE A 54 6.13 -8.39 7.06
N PHE A 55 4.98 -8.66 6.44
CA PHE A 55 3.94 -7.67 6.24
C PHE A 55 2.68 -8.09 7.01
N THR A 56 2.22 -7.21 7.90
CA THR A 56 1.06 -7.46 8.77
C THR A 56 0.25 -6.19 9.02
N GLY A 57 -0.91 -6.32 9.68
CA GLY A 57 -1.75 -5.20 10.11
C GLY A 57 -1.82 -5.11 11.63
N ALA A 58 -1.87 -3.89 12.16
CA ALA A 58 -2.07 -3.64 13.57
C ALA A 58 -3.51 -4.02 14.00
N GLY A 59 -3.63 -4.49 15.24
CA GLY A 59 -4.93 -4.80 15.85
C GLY A 59 -5.52 -6.13 15.38
N ARG A 60 -6.84 -6.16 15.17
CA ARG A 60 -7.61 -7.41 15.03
C ARG A 60 -7.69 -8.00 13.63
N ALA A 61 -7.18 -7.30 12.61
CA ALA A 61 -7.30 -7.69 11.22
C ALA A 61 -6.09 -7.20 10.43
N PHE A 62 -5.77 -7.90 9.33
CA PHE A 62 -4.75 -7.47 8.40
C PHE A 62 -5.17 -6.18 7.67
N SER A 63 -6.24 -6.23 6.87
CA SER A 63 -6.83 -5.08 6.19
C SER A 63 -8.30 -5.32 5.85
N SER A 64 -9.11 -4.26 5.81
CA SER A 64 -10.47 -4.24 5.26
C SER A 64 -10.53 -4.01 3.74
N GLY A 65 -9.38 -3.79 3.08
CA GLY A 65 -9.27 -3.48 1.65
C GLY A 65 -9.21 -1.98 1.36
N TYR A 66 -9.35 -1.59 0.09
CA TYR A 66 -9.32 -0.18 -0.32
C TYR A 66 -10.41 0.65 0.35
N ASN A 67 -10.06 1.85 0.79
CA ASN A 67 -11.00 2.81 1.37
C ASN A 67 -11.87 3.43 0.27
N ILE A 68 -13.01 2.80 -0.02
CA ILE A 68 -13.98 3.27 -1.03
C ILE A 68 -14.77 4.51 -0.54
N ALA A 69 -14.85 4.72 0.77
CA ALA A 69 -15.61 5.83 1.36
C ALA A 69 -14.87 7.17 1.31
N GLY A 70 -13.53 7.15 1.29
CA GLY A 70 -12.67 8.34 1.19
C GLY A 70 -12.01 8.53 -0.18
N SER A 71 -12.06 7.52 -1.06
CA SER A 71 -11.84 7.76 -2.48
C SER A 71 -12.96 8.67 -2.95
N GLY A 72 -12.64 9.85 -3.45
CA GLY A 72 -13.53 10.59 -4.33
C GLY A 72 -13.90 9.70 -5.52
N ILE A 73 -14.92 8.87 -5.35
CA ILE A 73 -15.89 8.63 -6.42
C ILE A 73 -16.86 9.82 -6.46
N GLU A 74 -16.46 10.98 -5.93
CA GLU A 74 -16.70 12.23 -6.64
C GLU A 74 -15.74 12.28 -7.81
N SER A 75 -16.32 12.04 -8.98
CA SER A 75 -15.65 12.15 -10.27
C SER A 75 -15.06 13.57 -10.38
N GLU A 76 -13.73 13.74 -10.29
CA GLU A 76 -13.05 14.94 -10.82
C GLU A 76 -13.01 14.94 -12.36
N VAL A 77 -14.00 14.33 -12.99
CA VAL A 77 -14.32 14.48 -14.40
C VAL A 77 -15.82 14.72 -14.43
N GLY A 78 -16.23 15.93 -14.79
CA GLY A 78 -17.58 16.18 -15.29
C GLY A 78 -17.80 15.39 -16.58
N GLY A 79 -18.07 14.10 -16.43
CA GLY A 79 -18.24 13.11 -17.49
C GLY A 79 -18.81 11.81 -16.91
N PRO A 80 -19.45 10.95 -17.74
CA PRO A 80 -20.29 9.87 -17.24
C PRO A 80 -19.49 8.89 -16.37
N THR A 81 -20.14 8.43 -15.29
CA THR A 81 -19.64 7.44 -14.33
C THR A 81 -18.97 6.27 -15.04
N GLN A 82 -17.64 6.20 -14.98
CA GLN A 82 -16.92 5.04 -15.53
C GLN A 82 -17.25 3.82 -14.68
N PRO A 83 -17.54 2.67 -15.31
CA PRO A 83 -17.70 1.42 -14.60
C PRO A 83 -16.44 1.09 -13.80
N VAL A 84 -16.60 0.56 -12.58
CA VAL A 84 -15.50 0.10 -11.72
C VAL A 84 -14.54 -0.84 -12.48
N SER A 85 -15.05 -1.62 -13.44
CA SER A 85 -14.23 -2.48 -14.30
C SER A 85 -13.20 -1.71 -15.13
N GLU A 86 -13.55 -0.53 -15.65
CA GLU A 86 -12.63 0.29 -16.44
C GLU A 86 -11.52 0.89 -15.55
N HIS A 87 -11.86 1.26 -14.32
CA HIS A 87 -10.88 1.70 -13.32
C HIS A 87 -9.92 0.55 -12.94
N LEU A 88 -10.44 -0.66 -12.71
CA LEU A 88 -9.63 -1.84 -12.42
C LEU A 88 -8.74 -2.22 -13.60
N GLU A 89 -9.27 -2.23 -14.83
CA GLU A 89 -8.48 -2.50 -16.03
C GLU A 89 -7.36 -1.47 -16.22
N ARG A 90 -7.63 -0.19 -15.91
CA ARG A 90 -6.62 0.86 -15.96
C ARG A 90 -5.55 0.67 -14.90
N TRP A 91 -5.93 0.29 -13.67
CA TRP A 91 -5.00 -0.02 -12.59
C TRP A 91 -4.12 -1.22 -12.95
N PHE A 92 -4.73 -2.33 -13.40
CA PHE A 92 -3.99 -3.50 -13.90
C PHE A 92 -3.03 -3.14 -15.03
N ARG A 93 -3.46 -2.33 -16.00
CA ARG A 93 -2.61 -1.92 -17.12
C ARG A 93 -1.48 -1.00 -16.69
N PHE A 94 -1.70 -0.19 -15.65
CA PHE A 94 -0.69 0.71 -15.10
C PHE A 94 0.35 -0.04 -14.26
N SER A 95 -0.09 -0.96 -13.39
CA SER A 95 0.80 -1.81 -12.61
C SER A 95 1.59 -2.79 -13.49
N SER A 96 0.98 -3.34 -14.54
CA SER A 96 1.67 -4.21 -15.51
C SER A 96 2.70 -3.48 -16.38
N ARG A 97 2.64 -2.15 -16.48
CA ARG A 97 3.53 -1.33 -17.32
C ARG A 97 4.65 -0.65 -16.54
N ASN A 98 4.58 -0.65 -15.22
CA ASN A 98 5.64 -0.18 -14.32
C ASN A 98 6.25 -1.39 -13.61
N PRO A 99 7.28 -2.04 -14.18
CA PRO A 99 7.86 -3.24 -13.60
C PRO A 99 8.37 -3.04 -12.17
N ASP A 100 8.77 -1.83 -11.81
CA ASP A 100 9.21 -1.46 -10.46
C ASP A 100 8.08 -1.61 -9.40
N MET A 101 6.82 -1.39 -9.78
CA MET A 101 5.68 -1.65 -8.89
C MET A 101 5.33 -3.14 -8.79
N MET A 102 5.75 -3.94 -9.77
CA MET A 102 5.53 -5.39 -9.80
C MET A 102 6.58 -6.16 -8.98
N MET A 103 7.75 -5.57 -8.75
CA MET A 103 8.85 -6.17 -8.00
C MET A 103 8.52 -6.43 -6.52
N HIS A 104 7.54 -5.72 -5.97
CA HIS A 104 7.06 -5.91 -4.60
C HIS A 104 6.07 -7.07 -4.43
N LEU A 105 5.65 -7.71 -5.53
CA LEU A 105 4.68 -8.80 -5.56
C LEU A 105 5.30 -10.17 -5.92
N MET A 106 6.63 -10.24 -6.11
CA MET A 106 7.37 -11.46 -6.45
C MET A 106 8.55 -11.69 -5.52
#